data_AF-A0A812VUT0-F1
#
_entry.id   AF-A0A812VUT0-F1
#
_cell.length_a   1.000
_cell.length_b   1.000
_cell.length_c   1.000
_cell.angle_alpha   90.00
_cell.angle_beta   90.00
_cell.angle_gamma   90.00
#
_symmetry.space_group_name_H-M   'P 1'
#
loop_
_entity.id
_entity.type
_entity.pdbx_description
1 polymer ?
#
loop_
_entity_poly.entity_id
_entity_poly.type
_entity_poly.pdbx_seq_one_letter_code
_entity_poly.pdbx_strand_id
1 'polypeptide(L)'
;MNGASNLTLDMVLNPGTIVNTEREVILLRAELKATPEEQTEKIKKLEDKIEEKQMKIVNEMKLVMTDNLKLEFLVQAILSIFAFGFMCYDAFPWIPDLTWAGINKVGSKLALKLFGVWGLWLFTVPALRARKPGGPYGMGYEEKRALDISFLVLPFVCIFAPIVFKDASTTYWLSLLTLGALYGWSFNTPLTDGKIQRGAGQDLNLPEPVMWAIKALDFGTGSERGARSEDKSWQDQLAAYEKAAEELAAKKAERAAAGSKQ
;
A
#
# COMPACT_ATOMS: atom_id res chain seq x y z
N MET A 1 21.25 27.31 12.54
CA MET A 1 21.53 25.90 12.86
C MET A 1 20.23 25.21 13.23
N ASN A 2 20.04 24.01 12.67
CA ASN A 2 19.12 22.92 13.02
C ASN A 2 17.61 23.14 12.84
N GLY A 3 17.04 22.43 11.85
CA GLY A 3 15.60 22.22 11.79
C GLY A 3 15.01 21.65 10.50
N ALA A 4 15.71 20.79 9.73
CA ALA A 4 15.09 19.79 8.82
C ALA A 4 16.14 19.02 7.96
N SER A 5 17.38 18.84 8.43
CA SER A 5 18.38 18.01 7.74
C SER A 5 18.14 16.49 7.85
N ASN A 6 16.95 16.07 8.31
CA ASN A 6 16.62 14.67 8.58
C ASN A 6 15.46 14.14 7.72
N LEU A 7 15.20 14.75 6.56
CA LEU A 7 14.66 13.99 5.43
C LEU A 7 15.79 13.81 4.42
N THR A 8 16.65 12.84 4.72
CA THR A 8 17.79 12.49 3.88
C THR A 8 17.29 11.91 2.57
N LEU A 9 17.89 12.41 1.50
CA LEU A 9 17.77 11.98 0.10
C LEU A 9 17.94 10.44 -0.09
N ASP A 10 18.50 9.77 0.92
CA ASP A 10 18.66 8.30 1.03
C ASP A 10 17.38 7.53 1.40
N MET A 11 16.32 8.20 1.83
CA MET A 11 15.04 7.56 2.19
C MET A 11 14.09 7.40 0.99
N VAL A 12 14.51 7.82 -0.20
CA VAL A 12 13.68 7.85 -1.39
C VAL A 12 14.14 6.77 -2.38
N LEU A 13 13.19 5.93 -2.83
CA LEU A 13 13.42 4.77 -3.72
C LEU A 13 14.15 5.12 -5.03
N ASN A 14 14.07 6.37 -5.49
CA ASN A 14 14.91 6.90 -6.55
C ASN A 14 15.03 8.43 -6.40
N PRO A 15 16.10 8.95 -5.77
CA PRO A 15 16.24 10.39 -5.52
C PRO A 15 16.25 11.19 -6.83
N GLY A 16 16.69 10.57 -7.93
CA GLY A 16 16.65 11.18 -9.26
C GLY A 16 15.23 11.43 -9.76
N THR A 17 14.26 10.53 -9.50
CA THR A 17 12.87 10.73 -9.95
C THR A 17 12.13 11.73 -9.11
N ILE A 18 12.38 11.78 -7.79
CA ILE A 18 11.79 12.83 -6.94
C ILE A 18 12.34 14.19 -7.33
N VAL A 19 13.67 14.34 -7.45
CA VAL A 19 14.27 15.61 -7.85
C VAL A 19 13.81 16.03 -9.25
N ASN A 20 13.62 15.09 -10.17
CA ASN A 20 13.10 15.41 -11.50
C ASN A 20 11.61 15.80 -11.45
N THR A 21 10.79 15.11 -10.65
CA THR A 21 9.37 15.43 -10.48
C THR A 21 9.19 16.78 -9.76
N GLU A 22 10.04 17.09 -8.78
CA GLU A 22 10.10 18.40 -8.11
C GLU A 22 10.48 19.51 -9.09
N ARG A 23 11.49 19.29 -9.95
CA ARG A 23 11.84 20.23 -11.02
C ARG A 23 10.66 20.46 -11.97
N GLU A 24 9.96 19.41 -12.36
CA GLU A 24 8.78 19.52 -13.21
C GLU A 24 7.63 20.29 -12.54
N VAL A 25 7.39 20.09 -11.24
CA VAL A 25 6.41 20.88 -10.47
C VAL A 25 6.79 22.36 -10.43
N ILE A 26 8.07 22.66 -10.22
CA ILE A 26 8.57 24.05 -10.22
C ILE A 26 8.40 24.69 -11.60
N LEU A 27 8.66 23.95 -12.68
CA LEU A 27 8.46 24.42 -14.04
C LEU A 27 6.98 24.68 -14.35
N LEU A 28 6.08 23.76 -13.98
CA LEU A 28 4.64 23.91 -14.19
C LEU A 28 4.06 25.09 -13.39
N ARG A 29 4.55 25.34 -12.18
CA ARG A 29 4.17 26.53 -11.39
C ARG A 29 4.66 27.83 -12.01
N ALA A 30 5.86 27.83 -12.59
CA ALA A 30 6.38 28.98 -13.33
C ALA A 30 5.57 29.24 -14.61
N GLU A 31 5.11 28.19 -15.30
CA GLU A 31 4.19 28.30 -16.45
C GLU A 31 2.82 28.83 -16.03
N LEU A 32 2.30 28.41 -14.88
CA LEU A 32 1.05 28.91 -14.31
C LEU A 32 1.14 30.42 -14.01
N LYS A 33 2.21 30.89 -13.37
CA LYS A 33 2.45 32.33 -13.11
C LYS A 33 2.66 33.16 -14.38
N ALA A 34 3.13 32.55 -15.47
CA ALA A 34 3.36 33.21 -16.75
C ALA A 34 2.12 33.21 -17.68
N THR A 35 1.06 32.49 -17.32
CA THR A 35 -0.16 32.37 -18.13
C THR A 35 -1.14 33.50 -17.78
N PRO A 36 -1.65 34.29 -18.75
CA PRO A 36 -2.65 35.33 -18.49
C PRO A 36 -3.97 34.76 -17.96
N GLU A 37 -4.64 35.51 -17.06
CA GLU A 37 -5.86 35.11 -16.35
C GLU A 37 -7.06 34.73 -17.26
N GLU A 38 -7.04 35.11 -18.54
CA GLU A 38 -8.10 34.82 -19.51
C GLU A 38 -8.20 33.34 -19.94
N GLN A 39 -7.16 32.52 -19.71
CA GLN A 39 -7.14 31.10 -20.11
C GLN A 39 -7.46 30.16 -18.93
N THR A 40 -8.63 30.36 -18.33
CA THR A 40 -9.15 29.60 -17.16
C THR A 40 -9.09 28.07 -17.33
N GLU A 41 -9.32 27.53 -18.53
CA GLU A 41 -9.20 26.08 -18.78
C GLU A 41 -7.75 25.55 -18.76
N LYS A 42 -6.77 26.37 -19.17
CA LYS A 42 -5.36 25.96 -19.14
C LYS A 42 -4.77 26.08 -17.74
N ILE A 43 -5.22 27.06 -16.97
CA ILE A 43 -4.89 27.22 -15.55
C ILE A 43 -5.37 25.98 -14.79
N LYS A 44 -6.64 25.58 -14.94
CA LYS A 44 -7.17 24.37 -14.30
C LYS A 44 -6.40 23.10 -14.69
N LYS A 45 -6.09 22.91 -15.98
CA LYS A 45 -5.29 21.76 -16.44
C LYS A 45 -3.86 21.76 -15.91
N LEU A 46 -3.28 22.92 -15.63
CA LEU A 46 -1.94 23.05 -15.02
C LEU A 46 -2.02 22.80 -13.52
N GLU A 47 -3.05 23.30 -12.83
CA GLU A 47 -3.34 23.03 -11.43
C GLU A 47 -3.54 21.53 -11.17
N ASP A 48 -4.38 20.85 -11.97
CA ASP A 48 -4.61 19.41 -11.87
C ASP A 48 -3.30 18.60 -12.04
N LYS A 49 -2.43 19.01 -12.97
CA LYS A 49 -1.13 18.36 -13.21
C LYS A 49 -0.13 18.60 -12.08
N ILE A 50 -0.15 19.81 -11.49
CA ILE A 50 0.69 20.14 -10.34
C ILE A 50 0.26 19.30 -9.14
N GLU A 51 -1.05 19.23 -8.89
CA GLU A 51 -1.61 18.44 -7.80
C GLU A 51 -1.29 16.94 -7.97
N GLU A 52 -1.45 16.40 -9.18
CA GLU A 52 -1.12 15.01 -9.50
C GLU A 52 0.36 14.67 -9.20
N LYS A 53 1.28 15.54 -9.63
CA LYS A 53 2.73 15.33 -9.41
C LYS A 53 3.14 15.52 -7.95
N GLN A 54 2.54 16.47 -7.23
CA GLN A 54 2.79 16.65 -5.80
C GLN A 54 2.23 15.48 -4.98
N MET A 55 1.04 14.99 -5.33
CA MET A 55 0.48 13.76 -4.77
C MET A 55 1.40 12.57 -5.02
N LYS A 56 2.07 12.49 -6.18
CA LYS A 56 3.04 11.43 -6.46
C LYS A 56 4.25 11.49 -5.53
N ILE A 57 4.84 12.67 -5.32
CA ILE A 57 5.98 12.89 -4.42
C ILE A 57 5.63 12.52 -2.97
N VAL A 58 4.51 13.03 -2.45
CA VAL A 58 4.08 12.75 -1.06
C VAL A 58 3.84 11.26 -0.85
N ASN A 59 3.27 10.58 -1.85
CA ASN A 59 3.07 9.14 -1.77
C ASN A 59 4.40 8.37 -1.81
N GLU A 60 5.36 8.76 -2.66
CA GLU A 60 6.70 8.16 -2.66
C GLU A 60 7.43 8.39 -1.31
N MET A 61 7.28 9.56 -0.70
CA MET A 61 7.84 9.87 0.63
C MET A 61 7.15 9.12 1.77
N LYS A 62 5.85 8.81 1.66
CA LYS A 62 5.08 8.05 2.66
C LYS A 62 5.17 6.52 2.49
N LEU A 63 5.64 6.05 1.33
CA LEU A 63 5.86 4.64 1.01
C LEU A 63 7.16 4.06 1.57
N VAL A 64 7.94 4.87 2.31
CA VAL A 64 9.20 4.46 2.93
C VAL A 64 8.95 3.53 4.10
N MET A 65 8.61 2.30 3.76
CA MET A 65 8.84 1.14 4.60
C MET A 65 10.15 0.54 4.13
N THR A 66 11.14 0.50 5.02
CA THR A 66 12.48 -0.03 4.72
C THR A 66 12.34 -1.43 4.14
N ASP A 67 13.11 -1.74 3.10
CA ASP A 67 13.00 -3.03 2.40
C ASP A 67 13.30 -4.22 3.33
N ASN A 68 14.12 -4.02 4.37
CA ASN A 68 14.32 -5.01 5.43
C ASN A 68 13.04 -5.33 6.22
N LEU A 69 12.22 -4.31 6.51
CA LEU A 69 10.96 -4.52 7.22
C LEU A 69 9.95 -5.28 6.33
N LYS A 70 9.92 -5.01 5.01
CA LYS A 70 9.12 -5.78 4.05
C LYS A 70 9.55 -7.24 4.02
N LEU A 71 10.86 -7.49 4.06
CA LEU A 71 11.43 -8.84 4.11
C LEU A 71 11.02 -9.57 5.40
N GLU A 72 11.06 -8.90 6.55
CA GLU A 72 10.61 -9.50 7.82
C GLU A 72 9.16 -9.96 7.76
N PHE A 73 8.24 -9.14 7.20
CA PHE A 73 6.85 -9.56 7.02
C PHE A 73 6.69 -10.71 6.05
N LEU A 74 7.49 -10.76 4.97
CA LEU A 74 7.48 -11.87 4.03
C LEU A 74 7.97 -13.18 4.69
N VAL A 75 9.07 -13.10 5.42
CA VAL A 75 9.64 -14.23 6.17
C VAL A 75 8.65 -14.69 7.23
N GLN A 76 8.06 -13.78 7.98
CA GLN A 76 7.00 -14.09 8.96
C GLN A 76 5.82 -14.79 8.29
N ALA A 77 5.35 -14.31 7.13
CA ALA A 77 4.27 -14.95 6.39
C ALA A 77 4.64 -16.37 5.98
N ILE A 78 5.82 -16.59 5.39
CA ILE A 78 6.29 -17.92 4.98
C ILE A 78 6.40 -18.86 6.18
N LEU A 79 7.05 -18.42 7.26
CA LEU A 79 7.17 -19.21 8.49
C LEU A 79 5.81 -19.54 9.10
N SER A 80 4.87 -18.59 9.05
CA SER A 80 3.53 -18.78 9.59
C SER A 80 2.75 -19.85 8.84
N ILE A 81 2.88 -19.95 7.50
CA ILE A 81 2.27 -21.02 6.69
C ILE A 81 2.71 -22.39 7.23
N PHE A 82 4.02 -22.61 7.36
CA PHE A 82 4.53 -23.88 7.87
C PHE A 82 4.13 -24.14 9.32
N ALA A 83 4.24 -23.13 10.18
CA ALA A 83 3.90 -23.26 11.60
C ALA A 83 2.43 -23.67 11.80
N PHE A 84 1.49 -23.01 11.11
CA PHE A 84 0.08 -23.35 11.20
C PHE A 84 -0.27 -24.67 10.53
N GLY A 85 0.42 -25.02 9.44
CA GLY A 85 0.33 -26.37 8.86
C GLY A 85 0.70 -27.44 9.89
N PHE A 86 1.83 -27.31 10.58
CA PHE A 86 2.24 -28.24 11.64
C PHE A 86 1.23 -28.33 12.78
N MET A 87 0.58 -27.21 13.15
CA MET A 87 -0.48 -27.20 14.17
C MET A 87 -1.73 -27.97 13.73
N CYS A 88 -2.10 -27.93 12.44
CA CYS A 88 -3.23 -28.71 11.93
C CYS A 88 -2.96 -30.23 11.92
N TYR A 89 -1.72 -30.64 11.69
CA TYR A 89 -1.29 -32.05 11.65
C TYR A 89 -0.98 -32.68 13.02
N ASP A 90 -1.25 -32.00 14.14
CA ASP A 90 -0.83 -32.43 15.49
C ASP A 90 0.69 -32.67 15.63
N ALA A 91 1.49 -32.16 14.70
CA ALA A 91 2.93 -32.40 14.63
C ALA A 91 3.73 -31.38 15.46
N PHE A 92 3.06 -30.52 16.23
CA PHE A 92 3.73 -29.51 17.04
C PHE A 92 4.38 -30.16 18.28
N PRO A 93 5.71 -30.08 18.42
CA PRO A 93 6.45 -30.86 19.42
C PRO A 93 6.20 -30.40 20.87
N TRP A 94 5.70 -29.17 21.06
CA TRP A 94 5.49 -28.55 22.36
C TRP A 94 4.02 -28.18 22.52
N ILE A 95 3.16 -29.18 22.74
CA ILE A 95 1.75 -28.94 23.08
C ILE A 95 1.71 -28.30 24.47
N PRO A 96 1.25 -27.06 24.63
CA PRO A 96 1.21 -26.41 25.94
C PRO A 96 0.22 -27.14 26.84
N ASP A 97 0.67 -27.50 28.04
CA ASP A 97 -0.19 -28.10 29.05
C ASP A 97 -1.03 -26.98 29.69
N LEU A 98 -2.27 -26.87 29.22
CA LEU A 98 -3.26 -25.87 29.68
C LEU A 98 -4.10 -26.38 30.85
N THR A 99 -3.62 -27.40 31.57
CA THR A 99 -4.26 -27.95 32.77
C THR A 99 -4.49 -26.90 33.85
N TRP A 100 -3.62 -25.89 33.94
CA TRP A 100 -3.80 -24.74 34.84
C TRP A 100 -5.05 -23.90 34.53
N ALA A 101 -5.51 -23.90 33.28
CA ALA A 101 -6.72 -23.23 32.83
C ALA A 101 -7.96 -24.18 32.81
N GLY A 102 -7.84 -25.38 33.38
CA GLY A 102 -8.90 -26.39 33.37
C GLY A 102 -9.10 -27.08 32.01
N ILE A 103 -8.18 -26.91 31.06
CA ILE A 103 -8.28 -27.50 29.73
C ILE A 103 -7.52 -28.83 29.71
N ASN A 104 -8.23 -29.91 29.43
CA ASN A 104 -7.64 -31.24 29.24
C ASN A 104 -6.70 -31.26 28.01
N LYS A 105 -5.76 -32.23 27.97
CA LYS A 105 -4.84 -32.43 26.82
C LYS A 105 -5.54 -32.59 25.46
N VAL A 106 -6.80 -33.06 25.45
CA VAL A 106 -7.62 -33.14 24.24
C VAL A 106 -8.10 -31.75 23.80
N GLY A 107 -8.47 -30.89 24.75
CA GLY A 107 -8.89 -29.51 24.48
C GLY A 107 -7.73 -28.63 24.01
N SER A 108 -6.53 -28.81 24.56
CA SER A 108 -5.34 -28.06 24.10
C SER A 108 -4.95 -28.41 22.67
N LYS A 109 -5.04 -29.70 22.28
CA LYS A 109 -4.86 -30.13 20.89
C LYS A 109 -5.90 -29.52 19.96
N LEU A 110 -7.18 -29.55 20.35
CA LEU A 110 -8.25 -28.94 19.57
C LEU A 110 -8.03 -27.43 19.37
N ALA A 111 -7.63 -26.73 20.42
CA ALA A 111 -7.33 -25.30 20.37
C ALA A 111 -6.18 -25.00 19.40
N LEU A 112 -5.10 -25.78 19.43
CA LEU A 112 -3.99 -25.65 18.49
C LEU A 112 -4.43 -25.90 17.04
N LYS A 113 -5.23 -26.94 16.79
CA LYS A 113 -5.78 -27.19 15.45
C LYS A 113 -6.63 -26.04 14.94
N LEU A 114 -7.51 -25.52 15.81
CA LEU A 114 -8.36 -24.39 15.48
C LEU A 114 -7.48 -23.16 15.17
N PHE A 115 -6.49 -22.88 16.00
CA PHE A 115 -5.55 -21.79 15.78
C PHE A 115 -4.78 -21.95 14.46
N GLY A 116 -4.38 -23.18 14.10
CA GLY A 116 -3.78 -23.49 12.79
C GLY A 116 -4.72 -23.19 11.61
N VAL A 117 -5.99 -23.58 11.71
CA VAL A 117 -7.01 -23.30 10.67
C VAL A 117 -7.19 -21.80 10.45
N TRP A 118 -7.29 -21.03 11.53
CA TRP A 118 -7.48 -19.58 11.47
C TRP A 118 -6.17 -18.81 11.18
N GLY A 119 -5.02 -19.47 11.33
CA GLY A 119 -3.70 -18.85 11.26
C GLY A 119 -3.39 -18.18 9.92
N LEU A 120 -3.79 -18.81 8.80
CA LEU A 120 -3.60 -18.22 7.47
C LEU A 120 -4.33 -16.88 7.31
N TRP A 121 -5.55 -16.77 7.84
CA TRP A 121 -6.33 -15.55 7.75
C TRP A 121 -5.91 -14.50 8.79
N LEU A 122 -5.57 -14.90 10.02
CA LEU A 122 -5.23 -13.96 11.09
C LEU A 122 -3.79 -13.43 11.04
N PHE A 123 -2.87 -14.20 10.48
CA PHE A 123 -1.44 -13.87 10.53
C PHE A 123 -0.81 -13.83 9.15
N THR A 124 -1.01 -14.85 8.31
CA THR A 124 -0.34 -14.90 7.01
C THR A 124 -0.84 -13.79 6.07
N VAL A 125 -2.16 -13.67 5.88
CA VAL A 125 -2.73 -12.64 4.99
C VAL A 125 -2.45 -11.22 5.50
N PRO A 126 -2.64 -10.88 6.78
CA PRO A 126 -2.29 -9.56 7.30
C PRO A 126 -0.80 -9.24 7.21
N ALA A 127 0.09 -10.21 7.47
CA ALA A 127 1.54 -10.02 7.30
C ALA A 127 1.89 -9.73 5.84
N LEU A 128 1.31 -10.49 4.89
CA LEU A 128 1.51 -10.22 3.47
C LEU A 128 0.97 -8.83 3.09
N ARG A 129 -0.23 -8.46 3.57
CA ARG A 129 -0.93 -7.19 3.32
C ARG A 129 -0.25 -5.97 3.94
N ALA A 130 0.55 -6.14 5.00
CA ALA A 130 1.32 -5.07 5.62
C ALA A 130 2.47 -4.56 4.71
N ARG A 131 2.88 -5.34 3.70
CA ARG A 131 3.93 -4.92 2.76
C ARG A 131 3.42 -3.81 1.84
N LYS A 132 4.04 -2.62 1.95
CA LYS A 132 3.76 -1.49 1.07
C LYS A 132 4.25 -1.75 -0.37
N PRO A 133 3.61 -1.13 -1.39
CA PRO A 133 4.06 -1.23 -2.77
C PRO A 133 5.42 -0.54 -3.00
N GLY A 134 6.22 -1.07 -3.93
CA GLY A 134 7.53 -0.54 -4.33
C GLY A 134 8.75 -1.25 -3.72
N GLY A 135 9.87 -1.27 -4.46
CA GLY A 135 11.12 -1.96 -4.08
C GLY A 135 11.15 -3.45 -4.46
N PRO A 136 12.29 -4.14 -4.29
CA PRO A 136 12.48 -5.55 -4.69
C PRO A 136 11.55 -6.53 -3.95
N TYR A 137 11.19 -6.20 -2.71
CA TYR A 137 10.30 -6.99 -1.84
C TYR A 137 8.93 -6.32 -1.65
N GLY A 138 8.62 -5.34 -2.51
CA GLY A 138 7.35 -4.63 -2.51
C GLY A 138 6.22 -5.46 -3.09
N MET A 139 5.00 -5.16 -2.65
CA MET A 139 3.80 -5.79 -3.17
C MET A 139 3.37 -5.17 -4.52
N GLY A 140 3.08 -6.02 -5.50
CA GLY A 140 2.46 -5.62 -6.77
C GLY A 140 0.98 -5.25 -6.60
N TYR A 141 0.40 -4.51 -7.56
CA TYR A 141 -1.02 -4.15 -7.50
C TYR A 141 -1.93 -5.39 -7.60
N GLU A 142 -1.52 -6.38 -8.38
CA GLU A 142 -2.18 -7.66 -8.56
C GLU A 142 -2.15 -8.49 -7.27
N GLU A 143 -1.00 -8.51 -6.59
CA GLU A 143 -0.85 -9.19 -5.31
C GLU A 143 -1.74 -8.55 -4.24
N LYS A 144 -1.80 -7.22 -4.21
CA LYS A 144 -2.66 -6.50 -3.28
C LYS A 144 -4.13 -6.86 -3.45
N ARG A 145 -4.62 -6.83 -4.70
CA ARG A 145 -6.00 -7.23 -5.02
C ARG A 145 -6.29 -8.67 -4.60
N ALA A 146 -5.35 -9.59 -4.85
CA ALA A 146 -5.49 -10.98 -4.41
C ALA A 146 -5.62 -11.09 -2.90
N LEU A 147 -4.81 -10.35 -2.14
CA LEU A 147 -4.81 -10.36 -0.68
C LEU A 147 -6.06 -9.71 -0.08
N ASP A 148 -6.56 -8.61 -0.65
CA ASP A 148 -7.79 -7.96 -0.17
C ASP A 148 -9.01 -8.88 -0.38
N ILE A 149 -9.10 -9.57 -1.52
CA ILE A 149 -10.14 -10.57 -1.77
C ILE A 149 -9.94 -11.79 -0.86
N SER A 150 -8.71 -12.26 -0.68
CA SER A 150 -8.42 -13.40 0.20
C SER A 150 -8.80 -13.10 1.64
N PHE A 151 -8.58 -11.87 2.12
CA PHE A 151 -8.98 -11.46 3.45
C PHE A 151 -10.49 -11.52 3.67
N LEU A 152 -11.29 -11.29 2.62
CA LEU A 152 -12.74 -11.43 2.64
C LEU A 152 -13.20 -12.88 2.53
N VAL A 153 -12.55 -13.68 1.69
CA VAL A 153 -13.01 -15.05 1.35
C VAL A 153 -12.58 -16.08 2.41
N LEU A 154 -11.34 -16.01 2.90
CA LEU A 154 -10.80 -16.98 3.84
C LEU A 154 -11.61 -17.19 5.15
N PRO A 155 -12.21 -16.19 5.81
CA PRO A 155 -12.99 -16.44 7.01
C PRO A 155 -14.22 -17.30 6.71
N PHE A 156 -14.83 -17.16 5.53
CA PHE A 156 -15.92 -18.05 5.11
C PHE A 156 -15.42 -19.47 4.88
N VAL A 157 -14.24 -19.65 4.27
CA VAL A 157 -13.62 -20.98 4.12
C VAL A 157 -13.36 -21.60 5.49
N CYS A 158 -12.80 -20.85 6.43
CA CYS A 158 -12.52 -21.32 7.79
C CYS A 158 -13.79 -21.68 8.59
N ILE A 159 -14.94 -21.07 8.28
CA ILE A 159 -16.23 -21.37 8.94
C ILE A 159 -16.95 -22.55 8.26
N PHE A 160 -17.04 -22.56 6.93
CA PHE A 160 -17.85 -23.54 6.20
C PHE A 160 -17.12 -24.85 5.93
N ALA A 161 -15.81 -24.83 5.69
CA ALA A 161 -15.08 -26.05 5.37
C ALA A 161 -15.06 -27.09 6.52
N PRO A 162 -14.92 -26.70 7.81
CA PRO A 162 -15.02 -27.65 8.90
C PRO A 162 -16.40 -28.32 9.02
N ILE A 163 -17.48 -27.67 8.56
CA ILE A 163 -18.84 -28.24 8.60
C ILE A 163 -18.93 -29.45 7.66
N VAL A 164 -18.26 -29.38 6.50
CA VAL A 164 -18.28 -30.43 5.47
C VAL A 164 -17.23 -31.50 5.76
N PHE A 165 -15.97 -31.09 5.92
CA PHE A 165 -14.84 -32.03 5.94
C PHE A 165 -14.49 -32.53 7.34
N LYS A 166 -14.87 -31.79 8.40
CA LYS A 166 -14.61 -32.11 9.82
C LYS A 166 -13.14 -32.30 10.20
N ASP A 167 -12.20 -32.14 9.26
CA ASP A 167 -10.77 -32.22 9.46
C ASP A 167 -10.11 -30.84 9.33
N ALA A 168 -9.21 -30.54 10.27
CA ALA A 168 -8.46 -29.31 10.33
C ALA A 168 -7.44 -29.22 9.19
N SER A 169 -6.79 -30.35 8.85
CA SER A 169 -5.77 -30.40 7.79
C SER A 169 -6.38 -30.11 6.42
N THR A 170 -7.54 -30.70 6.11
CA THR A 170 -8.26 -30.43 4.86
C THR A 170 -8.68 -28.96 4.77
N THR A 171 -9.19 -28.40 5.88
CA THR A 171 -9.58 -26.98 5.93
C THR A 171 -8.37 -26.06 5.69
N TYR A 172 -7.23 -26.35 6.31
CA TYR A 172 -6.00 -25.61 6.11
C TYR A 172 -5.55 -25.62 4.64
N TRP A 173 -5.51 -26.78 4.00
CA TRP A 173 -5.15 -26.89 2.58
C TRP A 173 -6.15 -26.20 1.68
N LEU A 174 -7.45 -26.24 2.00
CA LEU A 174 -8.48 -25.53 1.25
C LEU A 174 -8.27 -24.00 1.34
N SER A 175 -7.95 -23.49 2.53
CA SER A 175 -7.61 -22.08 2.73
C SER A 175 -6.34 -21.69 1.95
N LEU A 176 -5.29 -22.53 1.99
CA LEU A 176 -4.04 -22.28 1.27
C LEU A 176 -4.24 -22.34 -0.25
N LEU A 177 -5.02 -23.29 -0.75
CA LEU A 177 -5.39 -23.39 -2.16
C LEU A 177 -6.25 -22.22 -2.60
N THR A 178 -7.17 -21.74 -1.75
CA THR A 178 -7.99 -20.57 -2.04
C THR A 178 -7.11 -19.31 -2.17
N LEU A 179 -6.17 -19.13 -1.24
CA LEU A 179 -5.17 -18.04 -1.32
C LEU A 179 -4.35 -18.14 -2.62
N GLY A 180 -3.81 -19.32 -2.93
CA GLY A 180 -3.05 -19.54 -4.16
C GLY A 180 -3.87 -19.33 -5.44
N ALA A 181 -5.13 -19.75 -5.45
CA ALA A 181 -6.05 -19.56 -6.58
C ALA A 181 -6.38 -18.09 -6.81
N LEU A 182 -6.59 -17.31 -5.74
CA LEU A 182 -6.81 -15.86 -5.84
C LEU A 182 -5.57 -15.12 -6.31
N TYR A 183 -4.38 -15.56 -5.89
CA TYR A 183 -3.11 -15.10 -6.44
C TYR A 183 -3.05 -15.39 -7.95
N GLY A 184 -3.22 -16.65 -8.36
CA GLY A 184 -3.17 -17.04 -9.78
C GLY A 184 -4.20 -16.33 -10.64
N TRP A 185 -5.43 -16.18 -10.15
CA TRP A 185 -6.49 -15.41 -10.83
C TRP A 185 -6.11 -13.94 -10.98
N SER A 186 -5.56 -13.32 -9.95
CA SER A 186 -5.20 -11.91 -9.98
C SER A 186 -4.04 -11.64 -10.96
N PHE A 187 -3.02 -12.50 -11.00
CA PHE A 187 -1.91 -12.35 -11.95
C PHE A 187 -2.34 -12.62 -13.41
N ASN A 188 -3.33 -13.48 -13.64
CA ASN A 188 -3.86 -13.74 -14.98
C ASN A 188 -4.87 -12.69 -15.49
N THR A 189 -5.32 -11.78 -14.62
CA THR A 189 -6.31 -10.76 -14.97
C THR A 189 -5.70 -9.37 -14.82
N PRO A 190 -4.84 -8.92 -15.76
CA PRO A 190 -4.12 -7.66 -15.62
C PRO A 190 -5.10 -6.47 -15.53
N LEU A 191 -4.79 -5.53 -14.65
CA LEU A 191 -5.52 -4.27 -14.54
C LEU A 191 -5.23 -3.47 -15.82
N THR A 192 -6.27 -3.00 -16.51
CA THR A 192 -6.11 -2.26 -17.77
C THR A 192 -5.53 -0.87 -17.47
N ASP A 193 -4.48 -0.48 -18.18
CA ASP A 193 -3.62 0.70 -18.01
C ASP A 193 -4.31 2.09 -18.14
N GLY A 194 -5.64 2.15 -18.10
CA GLY A 194 -6.40 3.36 -18.43
C GLY A 194 -6.49 4.40 -17.32
N LYS A 195 -6.54 4.00 -16.05
CA LYS A 195 -6.58 4.88 -14.88
C LYS A 195 -6.05 4.11 -13.69
N ILE A 196 -4.74 4.17 -13.44
CA ILE A 196 -4.16 3.70 -12.18
C ILE A 196 -4.55 4.71 -11.07
N GLN A 197 -5.85 4.82 -10.79
CA GLN A 197 -6.32 5.47 -9.58
C GLN A 197 -6.04 4.49 -8.44
N ARG A 198 -5.25 4.96 -7.48
CA ARG A 198 -4.85 4.23 -6.27
C ARG A 198 -6.12 3.82 -5.51
N GLY A 199 -6.59 2.61 -5.75
CA GLY A 199 -7.82 2.08 -5.18
C GLY A 199 -8.06 0.65 -5.67
N ALA A 200 -8.01 -0.34 -4.79
CA ALA A 200 -8.20 -1.76 -5.12
C ALA A 200 -9.60 -2.14 -5.66
N GLY A 201 -10.47 -1.16 -5.96
CA GLY A 201 -11.88 -1.39 -6.26
C GLY A 201 -12.49 -0.46 -7.30
N GLN A 202 -11.70 0.12 -8.22
CA GLN A 202 -12.25 1.08 -9.19
C GLN A 202 -12.57 0.49 -10.58
N ASP A 203 -11.93 -0.62 -10.98
CA ASP A 203 -12.13 -1.27 -12.29
C ASP A 203 -12.72 -2.69 -12.21
N LEU A 204 -13.27 -3.07 -11.06
CA LEU A 204 -13.93 -4.37 -10.89
C LEU A 204 -15.44 -4.20 -11.08
N ASN A 205 -16.00 -4.83 -12.12
CA ASN A 205 -17.45 -5.05 -12.29
C ASN A 205 -17.98 -6.03 -11.22
N LEU A 206 -17.83 -5.69 -9.94
CA LEU A 206 -18.31 -6.45 -8.80
C LEU A 206 -19.59 -5.79 -8.24
N PRO A 207 -20.45 -6.55 -7.54
CA PRO A 207 -21.63 -5.99 -6.88
C PRO A 207 -21.25 -4.87 -5.89
N GLU A 208 -22.07 -3.81 -5.81
CA GLU A 208 -21.88 -2.66 -4.91
C GLU A 208 -21.43 -2.98 -3.48
N PRO A 209 -22.01 -3.97 -2.76
CA PRO A 209 -21.57 -4.28 -1.40
C PRO A 209 -20.14 -4.85 -1.33
N VAL A 210 -19.71 -5.59 -2.37
CA VAL A 210 -18.35 -6.14 -2.45
C VAL A 210 -17.37 -5.03 -2.79
N MET A 211 -17.73 -4.12 -3.69
CA MET A 211 -16.93 -2.93 -3.98
C MET A 211 -16.75 -2.05 -2.74
N TRP A 212 -17.81 -1.83 -1.97
CA TRP A 212 -17.72 -1.10 -0.70
C TRP A 212 -16.79 -1.78 0.29
N ALA A 213 -16.89 -3.11 0.46
CA ALA A 213 -16.01 -3.86 1.36
C ALA A 213 -14.54 -3.82 0.92
N ILE A 214 -14.27 -3.93 -0.38
CA ILE A 214 -12.91 -3.81 -0.93
C ILE A 214 -12.38 -2.38 -0.75
N LYS A 215 -13.20 -1.35 -0.99
CA LYS A 215 -12.82 0.05 -0.76
C LYS A 215 -12.57 0.33 0.72
N ALA A 216 -13.41 -0.19 1.60
CA ALA A 216 -13.21 -0.11 3.05
C ALA A 216 -11.93 -0.84 3.44
N LEU A 217 -11.62 -2.00 2.85
CA LEU A 217 -10.34 -2.67 3.10
C LEU A 217 -9.15 -1.92 2.52
N ASP A 218 -9.30 -0.93 1.65
CA ASP A 218 -8.17 -0.19 1.10
C ASP A 218 -7.62 0.93 2.01
N PHE A 219 -7.57 0.71 3.34
CA PHE A 219 -6.92 1.61 4.30
C PHE A 219 -5.39 1.76 4.08
N GLY A 220 -4.79 0.93 3.22
CA GLY A 220 -3.34 0.87 2.99
C GLY A 220 -2.81 1.75 1.85
N THR A 221 -3.64 2.19 0.90
CA THR A 221 -3.20 3.09 -0.20
C THR A 221 -3.09 4.56 0.21
N GLY A 222 -3.47 4.92 1.44
CA GLY A 222 -3.38 6.29 1.92
C GLY A 222 -4.59 7.18 1.57
N SER A 223 -5.70 6.62 1.08
CA SER A 223 -6.94 7.39 0.86
C SER A 223 -7.51 7.97 2.17
N GLU A 224 -7.27 7.31 3.30
CA GLU A 224 -7.82 7.72 4.61
C GLU A 224 -6.84 8.48 5.52
N ARG A 225 -5.55 8.57 5.17
CA ARG A 225 -4.58 9.32 6.00
C ARG A 225 -4.54 10.80 5.68
N GLY A 226 -5.66 11.36 5.22
CA GLY A 226 -5.81 12.79 5.00
C GLY A 226 -4.80 13.31 3.98
N ALA A 227 -5.03 13.05 2.70
CA ALA A 227 -4.80 14.08 1.70
C ALA A 227 -5.89 15.18 1.84
N ARG A 228 -6.18 15.61 3.07
CA ARG A 228 -6.78 16.92 3.29
C ARG A 228 -5.63 17.88 3.19
N SER A 229 -5.77 18.85 2.31
CA SER A 229 -4.94 20.03 2.07
C SER A 229 -4.61 20.88 3.32
N GLU A 230 -4.80 20.36 4.53
CA GLU A 230 -4.74 21.06 5.82
C GLU A 230 -3.56 20.59 6.70
N ASP A 231 -2.78 19.60 6.28
CA ASP A 231 -1.62 19.14 7.05
C ASP A 231 -0.53 20.23 7.03
N LYS A 232 -0.03 20.69 8.19
CA LYS A 232 0.97 21.79 8.24
C LYS A 232 2.21 21.53 7.38
N SER A 233 2.63 20.26 7.30
CA SER A 233 3.72 19.83 6.42
C SER A 233 3.44 20.09 4.94
N TRP A 234 2.18 20.01 4.50
CA TRP A 234 1.76 20.33 3.14
C TRP A 234 1.79 21.83 2.87
N GLN A 235 1.34 22.65 3.83
CA GLN A 235 1.42 24.11 3.72
C GLN A 235 2.88 24.59 3.68
N ASP A 236 3.76 24.00 4.48
CA ASP A 236 5.20 24.29 4.48
C ASP A 236 5.85 23.88 3.14
N GLN A 237 5.45 22.76 2.56
CA GLN A 237 5.89 22.34 1.22
C GLN A 237 5.37 23.29 0.12
N LEU A 238 4.10 23.70 0.17
CA LEU A 238 3.53 24.67 -0.76
C LEU A 238 4.29 26.00 -0.72
N ALA A 239 4.58 26.51 0.46
CA ALA A 239 5.34 27.74 0.67
C ALA A 239 6.79 27.63 0.15
N ALA A 240 7.44 26.48 0.36
CA ALA A 240 8.77 26.21 -0.19
C ALA A 240 8.77 26.19 -1.73
N TYR A 241 7.75 25.58 -2.35
CA TYR A 241 7.60 25.56 -3.81
C TYR A 241 7.27 26.93 -4.39
N GLU A 242 6.45 27.73 -3.71
CA GLU A 242 6.14 29.11 -4.12
C GLU A 242 7.39 29.99 -4.15
N LYS A 243 8.20 29.92 -3.09
CA LYS A 243 9.47 30.65 -3.01
C LYS A 243 10.47 30.23 -4.09
N ALA A 244 10.59 28.92 -4.34
CA ALA A 244 11.46 28.41 -5.41
C ALA A 244 11.00 28.85 -6.82
N ALA A 245 9.69 28.90 -7.05
CA ALA A 245 9.14 29.39 -8.32
C ALA A 245 9.39 30.89 -8.51
N GLU A 246 9.32 31.70 -7.44
CA GLU A 246 9.61 33.14 -7.47
C GLU A 246 11.08 33.42 -7.78
N GLU A 247 12.01 32.69 -7.16
CA GLU A 247 13.44 32.83 -7.45
C GLU A 247 13.77 32.47 -8.91
N LEU A 248 13.07 31.48 -9.48
CA LEU A 248 13.25 31.09 -10.89
C LEU A 248 12.65 32.10 -11.86
N ALA A 249 11.48 32.66 -11.53
CA ALA A 249 10.85 33.73 -12.31
C ALA A 249 11.72 35.00 -12.29
N ALA A 250 12.25 35.38 -11.13
CA ALA A 250 13.18 36.50 -10.98
C ALA A 250 14.46 36.29 -11.82
N LYS A 251 15.08 35.10 -11.74
CA LYS A 251 16.26 34.78 -12.57
C LYS A 251 15.96 34.79 -14.07
N LYS A 252 14.77 34.35 -14.50
CA LYS A 252 14.35 34.43 -15.91
C LYS A 252 14.14 35.88 -16.35
N ALA A 253 13.55 36.72 -15.51
CA ALA A 253 13.38 38.15 -15.78
C ALA A 253 14.73 38.89 -15.85
N GLU A 254 15.66 38.59 -14.94
CA GLU A 254 17.03 39.12 -14.97
C GLU A 254 17.79 38.70 -16.24
N ARG A 255 17.66 37.44 -16.67
CA ARG A 255 18.27 36.95 -17.92
C ARG A 255 17.64 37.59 -19.16
N ALA A 256 16.32 37.81 -19.16
CA ALA A 256 15.63 38.51 -20.25
C ALA A 256 16.06 39.99 -20.32
N ALA A 257 16.20 40.65 -19.17
CA ALA A 257 16.70 42.02 -19.09
C ALA A 257 18.17 42.14 -19.50
N ALA A 258 19.01 41.16 -19.13
CA ALA A 258 20.42 41.10 -19.52
C ALA A 258 20.60 40.80 -21.03
N GLY A 259 19.74 39.97 -21.62
CA GLY A 259 19.74 39.68 -23.06
C GLY A 259 19.22 40.83 -23.93
N SER A 260 18.49 41.79 -23.36
CA SER A 260 18.01 42.99 -24.08
C SER A 260 19.04 44.13 -24.18
N LYS A 261 20.22 43.96 -23.55
CA LYS A 261 21.32 44.93 -23.53
C LYS A 261 22.50 44.56 -24.45
N GLN A 262 22.34 43.57 -25.32
CA GLN A 262 23.31 43.24 -26.38
C GLN A 262 22.79 43.64 -27.75
#